data_AF-A0AAJ8DLB1-F1
#
_entry.id   AF-A0AAJ8DLB1-F1
#
_cell.length_a   1.000
_cell.length_b   1.000
_cell.length_c   1.000
_cell.angle_alpha   90.00
_cell.angle_beta   90.00
_cell.angle_gamma   90.00
#
_symmetry.space_group_name_H-M   'P 1'
#
loop_
_entity.id
_entity.type
_entity.pdbx_description
1 polymer ?
#
loop_
_entity_poly.entity_id
_entity_poly.type
_entity_poly.pdbx_seq_one_letter_code
_entity_poly.pdbx_strand_id
1 'polypeptide(L)'
;MRSRQTYFLWLVFLCLLFIILCAGTISINLSINTEQEHETRSTYPQNGSVSAPVISGINLNSSTVVLECESKGWYPEPEVLWLDGEGNLLSAGPTETVRGPDDLYTVSSRVTVRRGNSFICRVEQKIINQTSETKIQISGTISINLSINTEKEHETRSTYPQNGSVSAPVISGINLNSSTVVLECKSKGWYPEPEVLWLDGEGNLLSAGPTETVRGPDDLYTVSSRVTVRRGNNFICRVEQKIINQTSETKIQISGTISINLSINTEKEHETRSTYLQNVSDCSTSCYYSLIFNGVTAFLCVVCLGCVLFVCKKSSILLDICSARRKDLVQKETQLQKQSEKMKEEQDVWTKAIAPMEELTGGLKNQRQELRLQLEEVERDMKENREKVQSVETEIAESDTDSREGHLQEKQNLLNVQGILEKGKEKLEKLDLNVEKLMQTAEGIMATMTGRRQKVQNSMEVINMQLEEVESQRDTVHLHKE
;
A
#
# COMPACT_ATOMS: atom_id res chain seq x y z
N MET A 1 -14.28 -25.87 -29.82
CA MET A 1 -14.92 -24.54 -29.63
C MET A 1 -15.50 -23.91 -30.91
N ARG A 2 -15.77 -24.67 -32.00
CA ARG A 2 -16.25 -24.10 -33.29
C ARG A 2 -17.78 -24.20 -33.53
N SER A 3 -18.53 -24.79 -32.60
CA SER A 3 -19.98 -25.04 -32.74
C SER A 3 -20.87 -24.12 -31.88
N ARG A 4 -20.32 -23.16 -31.13
CA ARG A 4 -21.13 -22.19 -30.34
C ARG A 4 -21.25 -20.82 -31.01
N GLN A 5 -20.22 -20.40 -31.76
CA GLN A 5 -20.28 -19.17 -32.56
C GLN A 5 -21.23 -19.27 -33.76
N THR A 6 -21.34 -20.44 -34.39
CA THR A 6 -22.25 -20.66 -35.53
C THR A 6 -23.71 -20.56 -35.14
N TYR A 7 -24.10 -21.10 -33.98
CA TYR A 7 -25.47 -20.98 -33.45
C TYR A 7 -25.80 -19.54 -33.05
N PHE A 8 -24.83 -18.80 -32.51
CA PHE A 8 -25.02 -17.39 -32.14
C PHE A 8 -25.20 -16.50 -33.37
N LEU A 9 -24.38 -16.69 -34.41
CA LEU A 9 -24.52 -16.00 -35.70
C LEU A 9 -25.83 -16.39 -36.41
N TRP A 10 -26.26 -17.64 -36.32
CA TRP A 10 -27.51 -18.12 -36.92
C TRP A 10 -28.75 -17.56 -36.21
N LEU A 11 -28.73 -17.45 -34.87
CA LEU A 11 -29.75 -16.78 -34.07
C LEU A 11 -29.83 -15.27 -34.36
N VAL A 12 -28.68 -14.61 -34.52
CA VAL A 12 -28.61 -13.19 -34.91
C VAL A 12 -29.17 -12.98 -36.33
N PHE A 13 -28.88 -13.89 -37.25
CA PHE A 13 -29.40 -13.84 -38.63
C PHE A 13 -30.92 -14.06 -38.69
N LEU A 14 -31.46 -15.00 -37.92
CA LEU A 14 -32.90 -15.23 -37.78
C LEU A 14 -33.62 -14.05 -37.12
N CYS A 15 -33.02 -13.42 -36.11
CA CYS A 15 -33.55 -12.19 -35.51
C CYS A 15 -33.55 -11.02 -36.51
N LEU A 16 -32.50 -10.83 -37.31
CA LEU A 16 -32.45 -9.81 -38.35
C LEU A 16 -33.48 -10.06 -39.47
N LEU A 17 -33.67 -11.31 -39.89
CA LEU A 17 -34.66 -11.67 -40.90
C LEU A 17 -36.10 -11.42 -40.41
N PHE A 18 -36.36 -11.67 -39.12
CA PHE A 18 -37.65 -11.41 -38.47
C PHE A 18 -37.91 -9.91 -38.28
N ILE A 19 -36.87 -9.12 -38.00
CA ILE A 19 -36.93 -7.65 -37.94
C ILE A 19 -37.24 -7.06 -39.34
N ILE A 20 -36.64 -7.60 -40.41
CA ILE A 20 -36.89 -7.17 -41.80
C ILE A 20 -38.34 -7.52 -42.23
N LEU A 21 -38.86 -8.68 -41.83
CA LEU A 21 -40.25 -9.09 -42.11
C LEU A 21 -41.30 -8.30 -41.30
N CYS A 22 -40.92 -7.76 -40.13
CA CYS A 22 -41.79 -6.91 -39.31
C CYS A 22 -41.65 -5.41 -39.63
N ALA A 23 -40.67 -5.00 -40.45
CA ALA A 23 -40.40 -3.60 -40.82
C ALA A 23 -41.28 -3.08 -41.99
N GLY A 24 -42.50 -3.61 -42.14
CA GLY A 24 -43.53 -2.94 -42.92
C GLY A 24 -44.07 -1.76 -42.12
N THR A 25 -43.59 -0.55 -42.40
CA THR A 25 -43.96 0.75 -41.82
C THR A 25 -43.27 1.14 -40.51
N ILE A 26 -42.06 1.69 -40.58
CA ILE A 26 -41.64 2.87 -39.79
C ILE A 26 -40.64 3.65 -40.65
N SER A 27 -41.01 4.87 -41.04
CA SER A 27 -40.09 5.84 -41.62
C SER A 27 -39.18 6.38 -40.52
N ILE A 28 -37.89 6.01 -40.54
CA ILE A 28 -36.88 6.61 -39.65
C ILE A 28 -36.25 7.78 -40.41
N ASN A 29 -36.48 9.00 -39.91
CA ASN A 29 -35.69 10.17 -40.30
C ASN A 29 -34.28 9.98 -39.73
N LEU A 30 -33.29 9.76 -40.60
CA LEU A 30 -31.88 9.80 -40.24
C LEU A 30 -31.45 11.27 -40.19
N SER A 31 -31.37 11.84 -38.98
CA SER A 31 -30.51 12.99 -38.75
C SER A 31 -29.13 12.45 -38.41
N ILE A 32 -28.24 12.49 -39.41
CA ILE A 32 -26.81 12.24 -39.20
C ILE A 32 -26.28 13.50 -38.50
N ASN A 33 -26.16 13.46 -37.18
CA ASN A 33 -25.21 14.34 -36.52
C ASN A 33 -23.83 13.76 -36.82
N THR A 34 -23.15 14.39 -37.76
CA THR A 34 -21.70 14.30 -37.89
C THR A 34 -21.11 14.72 -36.55
N GLU A 35 -20.51 13.77 -35.81
CA GLU A 35 -19.49 14.13 -34.83
C GLU A 35 -18.37 14.79 -35.62
N GLN A 36 -18.42 16.12 -35.61
CA GLN A 36 -17.28 16.94 -35.97
C GLN A 36 -16.28 16.75 -34.83
N GLU A 37 -15.21 16.02 -35.10
CA GLU A 37 -13.99 16.10 -34.29
C GLU A 37 -13.63 17.59 -34.20
N HIS A 38 -13.85 18.20 -33.04
CA HIS A 38 -13.19 19.46 -32.75
C HIS A 38 -11.74 19.12 -32.38
N GLU A 39 -10.92 19.12 -33.42
CA GLU A 39 -9.47 19.12 -33.40
C GLU A 39 -8.98 20.24 -32.45
N THR A 40 -8.56 19.91 -31.23
CA THR A 40 -7.71 20.81 -30.45
C THR A 40 -6.29 20.73 -31.00
N ARG A 41 -6.06 21.49 -32.06
CA ARG A 41 -4.73 21.94 -32.45
C ARG A 41 -4.30 23.04 -31.48
N SER A 42 -3.48 22.69 -30.48
CA SER A 42 -2.64 23.69 -29.81
C SER A 42 -1.24 23.64 -30.42
N THR A 43 -0.87 24.73 -31.06
CA THR A 43 0.46 24.97 -31.61
C THR A 43 1.22 25.88 -30.64
N TYR A 44 2.29 25.35 -30.04
CA TYR A 44 3.42 26.05 -29.35
C TYR A 44 3.22 26.57 -27.90
N PRO A 45 4.32 26.65 -27.08
CA PRO A 45 4.43 25.84 -25.86
C PRO A 45 4.57 26.62 -24.52
N GLN A 46 4.44 25.85 -23.44
CA GLN A 46 4.80 26.05 -22.01
C GLN A 46 3.67 26.32 -20.99
N ASN A 47 3.34 25.21 -20.31
CA ASN A 47 3.31 25.01 -18.84
C ASN A 47 2.44 25.90 -17.95
N GLY A 48 1.22 25.43 -17.76
CA GLY A 48 0.51 25.46 -16.47
C GLY A 48 -0.52 24.33 -16.48
N SER A 49 -0.23 23.20 -15.82
CA SER A 49 -1.20 22.09 -15.72
C SER A 49 -2.28 22.49 -14.71
N VAL A 50 -3.35 23.12 -15.20
CA VAL A 50 -4.53 23.43 -14.38
C VAL A 50 -5.24 22.11 -14.03
N SER A 51 -5.58 21.93 -12.75
CA SER A 51 -6.29 20.73 -12.30
C SER A 51 -7.76 20.77 -12.69
N ALA A 52 -8.30 19.64 -13.17
CA ALA A 52 -9.73 19.51 -13.40
C ALA A 52 -10.49 19.75 -12.07
N PRO A 53 -11.60 20.51 -12.07
CA PRO A 53 -12.37 20.75 -10.86
C PRO A 53 -12.86 19.43 -10.27
N VAL A 54 -12.85 19.33 -8.94
CA VAL A 54 -13.30 18.16 -8.19
C VAL A 54 -14.55 18.52 -7.42
N ILE A 55 -15.66 17.80 -7.66
CA ILE A 55 -16.89 17.94 -6.89
C ILE A 55 -16.93 16.92 -5.76
N SER A 56 -17.16 17.39 -4.53
CA SER A 56 -17.36 16.59 -3.33
C SER A 56 -18.75 16.83 -2.72
N GLY A 57 -19.35 15.81 -2.11
CA GLY A 57 -20.65 15.91 -1.43
C GLY A 57 -20.48 15.94 0.08
N ILE A 58 -20.99 16.98 0.74
CA ILE A 58 -20.74 17.24 2.18
C ILE A 58 -21.87 16.70 3.08
N ASN A 59 -23.10 16.56 2.56
CA ASN A 59 -24.22 16.02 3.32
C ASN A 59 -25.18 15.24 2.41
N LEU A 60 -25.29 13.93 2.64
CA LEU A 60 -26.11 13.00 1.86
C LEU A 60 -27.30 12.46 2.66
N ASN A 61 -27.67 13.10 3.77
CA ASN A 61 -28.63 12.53 4.73
C ASN A 61 -30.06 13.10 4.57
N SER A 62 -30.26 14.05 3.63
CA SER A 62 -31.55 14.70 3.37
C SER A 62 -31.87 14.82 1.87
N SER A 63 -33.11 15.25 1.55
CA SER A 63 -33.58 15.56 0.19
C SER A 63 -32.76 16.64 -0.53
N THR A 64 -32.02 17.45 0.23
CA THR A 64 -31.07 18.47 -0.20
C THR A 64 -29.65 17.99 0.00
N VAL A 65 -28.78 18.21 -0.99
CA VAL A 65 -27.36 17.84 -1.01
C VAL A 65 -26.54 19.12 -1.15
N VAL A 66 -25.49 19.26 -0.33
CA VAL A 66 -24.50 20.34 -0.47
C VAL A 66 -23.31 19.78 -1.25
N LEU A 67 -23.03 20.40 -2.39
CA LEU A 67 -21.87 20.09 -3.24
C LEU A 67 -20.82 21.18 -3.06
N GLU A 68 -19.56 20.77 -3.06
CA GLU A 68 -18.40 21.66 -3.06
C GLU A 68 -17.51 21.33 -4.24
N CYS A 69 -17.10 22.35 -4.98
CA CYS A 69 -16.20 22.23 -6.11
C CYS A 69 -14.89 22.93 -5.80
N GLU A 70 -13.76 22.27 -6.01
CA GLU A 70 -12.42 22.82 -5.79
C GLU A 70 -11.54 22.64 -7.05
N SER A 71 -10.76 23.66 -7.41
CA SER A 71 -9.79 23.59 -8.51
C SER A 71 -8.54 24.42 -8.20
N LYS A 72 -7.37 23.93 -8.63
CA LYS A 72 -6.03 24.46 -8.32
C LYS A 72 -5.23 24.75 -9.58
N GLY A 73 -4.28 25.68 -9.44
CA GLY A 73 -3.24 25.93 -10.43
C GLY A 73 -3.57 27.05 -11.43
N TRP A 74 -4.42 28.00 -11.04
CA TRP A 74 -4.91 29.06 -11.93
C TRP A 74 -4.09 30.34 -11.82
N TYR A 75 -3.87 31.04 -12.94
CA TYR A 75 -3.29 32.38 -12.94
C TYR A 75 -3.62 33.11 -14.24
N PRO A 76 -4.17 34.34 -14.20
CA PRO A 76 -4.69 35.08 -13.03
C PRO A 76 -5.91 34.44 -12.34
N GLU A 77 -6.50 35.10 -11.33
CA GLU A 77 -7.63 34.57 -10.55
C GLU A 77 -8.84 34.20 -11.43
N PRO A 78 -9.39 32.97 -11.33
CA PRO A 78 -10.51 32.51 -12.15
C PRO A 78 -11.87 32.66 -11.44
N GLU A 79 -12.97 32.46 -12.17
CA GLU A 79 -14.35 32.43 -11.64
C GLU A 79 -14.93 31.00 -11.62
N VAL A 80 -15.74 30.68 -10.60
CA VAL A 80 -16.43 29.37 -10.47
C VAL A 80 -17.93 29.54 -10.68
N LEU A 81 -18.51 28.75 -11.59
CA LEU A 81 -19.91 28.75 -11.96
C LEU A 81 -20.52 27.36 -11.74
N TRP A 82 -21.75 27.32 -11.23
CA TRP A 82 -22.53 26.10 -11.09
C TRP A 82 -23.66 26.08 -12.12
N LEU A 83 -23.80 24.98 -12.86
CA LEU A 83 -24.86 24.78 -13.85
C LEU A 83 -25.66 23.51 -13.53
N ASP A 84 -26.92 23.46 -13.96
CA ASP A 84 -27.71 22.22 -13.97
C ASP A 84 -27.35 21.31 -15.16
N GLY A 85 -28.13 20.24 -15.38
CA GLY A 85 -27.88 19.27 -16.44
C GLY A 85 -28.20 19.76 -17.84
N GLU A 86 -28.99 20.83 -17.89
CA GLU A 86 -29.48 21.53 -19.06
C GLU A 86 -28.61 22.75 -19.40
N GLY A 87 -27.67 23.12 -18.51
CA GLY A 87 -26.71 24.19 -18.69
C GLY A 87 -27.15 25.55 -18.13
N ASN A 88 -28.18 25.62 -17.29
CA ASN A 88 -28.65 26.85 -16.66
C ASN A 88 -27.87 27.16 -15.37
N LEU A 89 -27.61 28.45 -15.11
CA LEU A 89 -26.86 28.91 -13.94
C LEU A 89 -27.63 28.71 -12.64
N LEU A 90 -26.96 28.14 -11.64
CA LEU A 90 -27.47 27.93 -10.29
C LEU A 90 -27.01 29.02 -9.33
N SER A 91 -27.85 29.34 -8.35
CA SER A 91 -27.48 30.26 -7.27
C SER A 91 -26.60 29.50 -6.25
N ALA A 92 -25.30 29.82 -6.24
CA ALA A 92 -24.30 29.23 -5.35
C ALA A 92 -23.80 30.24 -4.30
N GLY A 93 -23.12 29.73 -3.27
CA GLY A 93 -22.43 30.57 -2.29
C GLY A 93 -21.25 31.34 -2.90
N PRO A 94 -20.67 32.31 -2.17
CA PRO A 94 -19.49 33.04 -2.63
C PRO A 94 -18.33 32.07 -2.91
N THR A 95 -17.55 32.39 -3.93
CA THR A 95 -16.32 31.65 -4.24
C THR A 95 -15.22 32.05 -3.26
N GLU A 96 -14.60 31.06 -2.64
CA GLU A 96 -13.42 31.24 -1.79
C GLU A 96 -12.16 31.05 -2.64
N THR A 97 -11.25 32.02 -2.62
CA THR A 97 -9.99 31.97 -3.37
C THR A 97 -8.80 32.09 -2.43
N VAL A 98 -7.80 31.25 -2.63
CA VAL A 98 -6.56 31.22 -1.84
C VAL A 98 -5.38 31.22 -2.79
N ARG A 99 -4.47 32.19 -2.62
CA ARG A 99 -3.20 32.24 -3.37
C ARG A 99 -2.14 31.42 -2.66
N GLY A 100 -1.60 30.42 -3.35
CA GLY A 100 -0.55 29.56 -2.83
C GLY A 100 0.83 30.25 -2.83
N PRO A 101 1.82 29.64 -2.16
CA PRO A 101 3.22 30.11 -2.18
C PRO A 101 3.88 29.99 -3.58
N ASP A 102 3.24 29.30 -4.51
CA ASP A 102 3.58 29.13 -5.91
C ASP A 102 3.01 30.23 -6.84
N ASP A 103 2.36 31.24 -6.26
CA ASP A 103 1.68 32.33 -6.96
C ASP A 103 0.46 31.91 -7.81
N LEU A 104 0.00 30.67 -7.65
CA LEU A 104 -1.19 30.13 -8.30
C LEU A 104 -2.41 30.18 -7.38
N TYR A 105 -3.59 30.38 -7.98
CA TYR A 105 -4.87 30.42 -7.27
C TYR A 105 -5.48 29.03 -7.14
N THR A 106 -5.97 28.74 -5.93
CA THR A 106 -6.91 27.67 -5.63
C THR A 106 -8.27 28.29 -5.36
N VAL A 107 -9.30 27.79 -6.03
CA VAL A 107 -10.67 28.29 -5.91
C VAL A 107 -11.61 27.20 -5.45
N SER A 108 -12.57 27.55 -4.60
CA SER A 108 -13.61 26.64 -4.13
C SER A 108 -14.97 27.32 -4.02
N SER A 109 -16.05 26.60 -4.30
CA SER A 109 -17.42 27.10 -4.21
C SER A 109 -18.39 26.01 -3.79
N ARG A 110 -19.40 26.39 -2.99
CA ARG A 110 -20.42 25.49 -2.44
C ARG A 110 -21.81 25.81 -3.00
N VAL A 111 -22.59 24.79 -3.34
CA VAL A 111 -23.98 24.92 -3.81
C VAL A 111 -24.89 23.91 -3.11
N THR A 112 -26.14 24.30 -2.84
CA THR A 112 -27.15 23.40 -2.27
C THR A 112 -28.16 23.03 -3.35
N VAL A 113 -28.30 21.74 -3.66
CA VAL A 113 -29.12 21.23 -4.77
C VAL A 113 -30.04 20.08 -4.33
N ARG A 114 -31.10 19.81 -5.10
CA ARG A 114 -32.02 18.68 -4.87
C ARG A 114 -31.55 17.43 -5.62
N ARG A 115 -31.84 16.24 -5.07
CA ARG A 115 -31.53 14.95 -5.72
C ARG A 115 -32.38 14.75 -6.98
N GLY A 116 -31.82 14.02 -7.96
CA GLY A 116 -32.53 13.62 -9.18
C GLY A 116 -32.02 14.26 -10.47
N ASN A 117 -31.14 15.27 -10.37
CA ASN A 117 -30.60 15.99 -11.51
C ASN A 117 -29.06 15.85 -11.59
N SER A 118 -28.51 16.34 -12.70
CA SER A 118 -27.08 16.48 -12.88
C SER A 118 -26.63 17.91 -12.70
N PHE A 119 -25.39 18.09 -12.26
CA PHE A 119 -24.81 19.39 -11.97
C PHE A 119 -23.43 19.48 -12.60
N ILE A 120 -23.06 20.66 -13.06
CA ILE A 120 -21.78 20.94 -13.68
C ILE A 120 -21.12 22.05 -12.86
N CYS A 121 -19.87 21.83 -12.45
CA CYS A 121 -19.01 22.90 -11.95
C CYS A 121 -18.08 23.32 -13.09
N ARG A 122 -18.10 24.61 -13.43
CA ARG A 122 -17.25 25.21 -14.46
C ARG A 122 -16.35 26.26 -13.81
N VAL A 123 -15.05 26.16 -14.05
CA VAL A 123 -14.07 27.17 -13.67
C VAL A 123 -13.59 27.85 -14.94
N GLU A 124 -13.74 29.17 -15.01
CA GLU A 124 -13.48 29.96 -16.21
C GLU A 124 -12.54 31.13 -15.93
N GLN A 125 -11.56 31.30 -16.81
CA GLN A 125 -10.63 32.42 -16.79
C GLN A 125 -10.85 33.30 -18.02
N LYS A 126 -11.52 34.44 -17.81
CA LYS A 126 -11.94 35.36 -18.89
C LYS A 126 -10.78 36.00 -19.65
N ILE A 127 -9.62 36.18 -19.01
CA ILE A 127 -8.48 36.89 -19.62
C ILE A 127 -7.82 36.07 -20.73
N ILE A 128 -7.75 34.75 -20.55
CA ILE A 128 -7.10 33.83 -21.50
C ILE A 128 -8.08 32.83 -22.12
N ASN A 129 -9.39 33.02 -21.90
CA ASN A 129 -10.47 32.15 -22.35
C ASN A 129 -10.24 30.65 -22.04
N GLN A 130 -9.63 30.38 -20.89
CA GLN A 130 -9.39 29.01 -20.42
C GLN A 130 -10.57 28.56 -19.57
N THR A 131 -11.13 27.39 -19.88
CA THR A 131 -12.25 26.81 -19.13
C THR A 131 -11.93 25.37 -18.74
N SER A 132 -12.43 24.96 -17.58
CA SER A 132 -12.33 23.59 -17.08
C SER A 132 -13.63 23.24 -16.39
N GLU A 133 -14.24 22.11 -16.73
CA GLU A 133 -15.54 21.71 -16.19
C GLU A 133 -15.58 20.25 -15.77
N THR A 134 -16.45 19.96 -14.82
CA THR A 134 -16.70 18.60 -14.32
C THR A 134 -18.18 18.42 -14.07
N LYS A 135 -18.71 17.24 -14.41
CA LYS A 135 -20.13 16.91 -14.30
C LYS A 135 -20.34 15.84 -13.24
N ILE A 136 -21.32 16.05 -12.37
CA ILE A 136 -21.81 15.08 -11.40
C ILE A 136 -23.27 14.73 -11.66
N GLN A 137 -23.61 13.45 -11.60
CA GLN A 137 -24.98 12.95 -11.70
C GLN A 137 -25.44 12.48 -10.32
N ILE A 138 -26.53 13.05 -9.80
CA ILE A 138 -27.13 12.59 -8.53
C ILE A 138 -28.38 11.77 -8.86
N SER A 139 -28.19 10.55 -9.35
CA SER A 139 -29.28 9.62 -9.65
C SER A 139 -30.02 9.23 -8.37
N GLY A 140 -31.35 9.38 -8.36
CA GLY A 140 -32.21 8.91 -7.29
C GLY A 140 -32.07 7.40 -7.12
N THR A 141 -31.20 6.98 -6.21
CA THR A 141 -30.91 5.58 -5.92
C THR A 141 -31.63 5.20 -4.65
N ILE A 142 -32.35 4.06 -4.68
CA ILE A 142 -32.80 3.36 -3.48
C ILE A 142 -31.55 3.13 -2.63
N SER A 143 -31.41 3.90 -1.56
CA SER A 143 -30.30 3.74 -0.62
C SER A 143 -30.76 2.77 0.44
N ILE A 144 -30.28 1.53 0.39
CA ILE A 144 -30.32 0.64 1.56
C ILE A 144 -29.30 1.22 2.54
N ASN A 145 -29.74 2.08 3.45
CA ASN A 145 -28.88 2.57 4.50
C ASN A 145 -28.80 1.50 5.60
N LEU A 146 -27.65 0.82 5.67
CA LEU A 146 -27.26 0.06 6.84
C LEU A 146 -26.67 1.05 7.85
N SER A 147 -27.46 1.43 8.84
CA SER A 147 -26.95 2.16 10.00
C SER A 147 -26.42 1.11 11.00
N ILE A 148 -25.11 1.16 11.25
CA ILE A 148 -24.47 0.40 12.33
C ILE A 148 -24.27 1.37 13.48
N ASN A 149 -25.09 1.24 14.53
CA ASN A 149 -24.85 1.95 15.77
C ASN A 149 -23.64 1.31 16.45
N THR A 150 -22.58 2.09 16.65
CA THR A 150 -21.43 1.66 17.46
C THR A 150 -21.56 2.34 18.82
N GLU A 151 -22.09 1.61 19.80
CA GLU A 151 -22.02 2.04 21.20
C GLU A 151 -20.63 1.68 21.72
N LYS A 152 -19.88 2.69 22.17
CA LYS A 152 -18.54 2.54 22.72
C LYS A 152 -18.62 2.68 24.24
N GLU A 153 -18.40 1.59 24.95
CA GLU A 153 -18.19 1.61 26.40
C GLU A 153 -16.69 1.57 26.69
N HIS A 154 -16.22 2.53 27.49
CA HIS A 154 -14.83 2.64 27.92
C HIS A 154 -14.73 2.30 29.40
N GLU A 155 -14.00 1.24 29.73
CA GLU A 155 -13.74 0.84 31.12
C GLU A 155 -12.23 0.74 31.33
N THR A 156 -11.70 1.53 32.26
CA THR A 156 -10.28 1.57 32.60
C THR A 156 -10.13 1.10 34.04
N ARG A 157 -9.38 0.01 34.24
CA ARG A 157 -9.11 -0.55 35.58
C ARG A 157 -7.62 -0.45 35.87
N SER A 158 -7.25 0.42 36.80
CA SER A 158 -5.89 0.52 37.34
C SER A 158 -5.90 0.23 38.83
N THR A 159 -4.98 -0.62 39.28
CA THR A 159 -4.83 -1.00 40.69
C THR A 159 -3.75 -0.17 41.41
N TYR A 160 -3.09 0.76 40.70
CA TYR A 160 -2.04 1.62 41.25
C TYR A 160 -2.20 3.09 40.82
N PRO A 161 -2.03 4.07 41.74
CA PRO A 161 -2.11 5.48 41.40
C PRO A 161 -0.73 6.00 40.99
N GLN A 162 -0.44 6.18 39.68
CA GLN A 162 0.56 7.15 39.18
C GLN A 162 0.37 7.51 37.69
N ASN A 163 0.28 8.83 37.45
CA ASN A 163 0.66 9.72 36.33
C ASN A 163 0.95 9.27 34.87
N GLY A 164 0.63 8.07 34.43
CA GLY A 164 0.64 7.71 33.00
C GLY A 164 -0.77 7.81 32.40
N SER A 165 -1.06 8.85 31.59
CA SER A 165 -2.33 8.93 30.86
C SER A 165 -2.33 7.97 29.67
N VAL A 166 -2.65 6.70 29.90
CA VAL A 166 -2.85 5.71 28.83
C VAL A 166 -4.13 6.03 28.07
N SER A 167 -4.05 6.09 26.74
CA SER A 167 -5.24 6.33 25.91
C SER A 167 -6.09 5.06 25.80
N ALA A 168 -7.41 5.21 25.95
CA ALA A 168 -8.33 4.11 25.72
C ALA A 168 -8.15 3.56 24.28
N PRO A 169 -8.14 2.23 24.09
CA PRO A 169 -8.06 1.66 22.76
C PRO A 169 -9.22 2.13 21.89
N VAL A 170 -8.91 2.42 20.63
CA VAL A 170 -9.88 2.87 19.63
C VAL A 170 -10.04 1.78 18.58
N ILE A 171 -11.25 1.26 18.41
CA ILE A 171 -11.58 0.34 17.33
C ILE A 171 -12.13 1.10 16.13
N SER A 172 -11.59 0.84 14.94
CA SER A 172 -12.04 1.35 13.64
C SER A 172 -12.35 0.21 12.67
N GLY A 173 -13.36 0.40 11.80
CA GLY A 173 -13.72 -0.56 10.74
C GLY A 173 -13.06 -0.18 9.40
N ILE A 174 -12.35 -1.11 8.77
CA ILE A 174 -11.56 -0.85 7.55
C ILE A 174 -12.30 -1.29 6.26
N ASN A 175 -13.19 -2.28 6.33
CA ASN A 175 -14.00 -2.72 5.20
C ASN A 175 -15.40 -3.16 5.67
N LEU A 176 -16.44 -2.46 5.20
CA LEU A 176 -17.83 -2.59 5.66
C LEU A 176 -18.77 -3.11 4.55
N ASN A 177 -18.22 -3.54 3.41
CA ASN A 177 -19.01 -3.85 2.20
C ASN A 177 -19.33 -5.34 2.04
N SER A 178 -18.89 -6.20 2.96
CA SER A 178 -19.12 -7.64 2.93
C SER A 178 -19.65 -8.20 4.26
N SER A 179 -20.03 -9.50 4.26
CA SER A 179 -20.44 -10.27 5.43
C SER A 179 -19.33 -10.41 6.50
N THR A 180 -18.09 -10.14 6.11
CA THR A 180 -16.88 -10.07 6.93
C THR A 180 -16.45 -8.62 7.11
N VAL A 181 -16.06 -8.24 8.33
CA VAL A 181 -15.60 -6.90 8.70
C VAL A 181 -14.18 -7.00 9.25
N VAL A 182 -13.29 -6.12 8.81
CA VAL A 182 -11.94 -5.99 9.38
C VAL A 182 -11.95 -4.84 10.39
N LEU A 183 -11.59 -5.16 11.63
CA LEU A 183 -11.45 -4.20 12.73
C LEU A 183 -9.98 -3.96 13.03
N GLU A 184 -9.62 -2.71 13.33
CA GLU A 184 -8.30 -2.31 13.81
C GLU A 184 -8.44 -1.64 15.17
N CYS A 185 -7.62 -2.08 16.13
CA CYS A 185 -7.55 -1.51 17.47
C CYS A 185 -6.22 -0.80 17.66
N LYS A 186 -6.26 0.48 18.05
CA LYS A 186 -5.07 1.31 18.29
C LYS A 186 -5.09 1.90 19.70
N SER A 187 -3.96 1.85 20.39
CA SER A 187 -3.79 2.48 21.71
C SER A 187 -2.36 3.03 21.87
N LYS A 188 -2.24 4.13 22.62
CA LYS A 188 -0.99 4.89 22.83
C LYS A 188 -0.73 5.14 24.31
N GLY A 189 0.54 5.35 24.64
CA GLY A 189 0.97 5.84 25.96
C GLY A 189 1.39 4.74 26.93
N TRP A 190 1.85 3.59 26.43
CA TRP A 190 2.17 2.42 27.25
C TRP A 190 3.65 2.33 27.58
N TYR A 191 4.01 1.96 28.80
CA TYR A 191 5.37 1.60 29.18
C TYR A 191 5.36 0.66 30.40
N PRO A 192 6.05 -0.50 30.38
CA PRO A 192 6.76 -1.14 29.25
C PRO A 192 5.83 -1.61 28.11
N GLU A 193 6.36 -2.25 27.05
CA GLU A 193 5.59 -2.72 25.89
C GLU A 193 4.37 -3.59 26.31
N PRO A 194 3.13 -3.27 25.87
CA PRO A 194 1.92 -3.98 26.26
C PRO A 194 1.54 -5.09 25.25
N GLU A 195 0.62 -5.97 25.65
CA GLU A 195 0.00 -6.99 24.78
C GLU A 195 -1.41 -6.57 24.36
N VAL A 196 -1.80 -6.88 23.11
CA VAL A 196 -3.14 -6.60 22.57
C VAL A 196 -3.87 -7.90 22.32
N LEU A 197 -5.06 -8.05 22.92
CA LEU A 197 -5.94 -9.21 22.85
C LEU A 197 -7.28 -8.83 22.24
N TRP A 198 -7.82 -9.69 21.38
CA TRP A 198 -9.17 -9.58 20.85
C TRP A 198 -10.06 -10.64 21.48
N LEU A 199 -11.21 -10.23 22.00
CA LEU A 199 -12.20 -11.10 22.61
C LEU A 199 -13.56 -10.95 21.92
N ASP A 200 -14.35 -12.02 21.92
CA ASP A 200 -15.78 -11.95 21.58
C ASP A 200 -16.63 -11.41 22.76
N GLY A 201 -17.95 -11.36 22.59
CA GLY A 201 -18.88 -10.86 23.61
C GLY A 201 -18.97 -11.77 24.84
N GLU A 202 -18.50 -13.01 24.70
CA GLU A 202 -18.45 -14.04 25.73
C GLU A 202 -17.09 -14.10 26.46
N GLY A 203 -16.10 -13.34 25.97
CA GLY A 203 -14.75 -13.25 26.54
C GLY A 203 -13.73 -14.26 26.00
N ASN A 204 -14.03 -14.97 24.90
CA ASN A 204 -13.11 -15.91 24.27
C ASN A 204 -12.12 -15.21 23.33
N LEU A 205 -10.89 -15.72 23.28
CA LEU A 205 -9.82 -15.21 22.42
C LEU A 205 -10.09 -15.43 20.94
N LEU A 206 -9.95 -14.36 20.15
CA LEU A 206 -10.04 -14.38 18.70
C LEU A 206 -8.64 -14.49 18.06
N SER A 207 -8.57 -15.21 16.94
CA SER A 207 -7.34 -15.27 16.14
C SER A 207 -7.15 -13.96 15.37
N ALA A 208 -6.29 -13.09 15.89
CA ALA A 208 -5.94 -11.80 15.28
C ALA A 208 -4.60 -11.87 14.51
N GLY A 209 -4.35 -10.85 13.67
CA GLY A 209 -3.06 -10.67 13.02
C GLY A 209 -1.96 -10.27 14.01
N PRO A 210 -0.69 -10.23 13.56
CA PRO A 210 0.42 -9.80 14.42
C PRO A 210 0.19 -8.36 14.90
N THR A 211 0.52 -8.10 16.16
CA THR A 211 0.47 -6.76 16.74
C THR A 211 1.67 -5.95 16.27
N GLU A 212 1.40 -4.75 15.75
CA GLU A 212 2.42 -3.77 15.39
C GLU A 212 2.66 -2.85 16.59
N THR A 213 3.92 -2.72 17.01
CA THR A 213 4.34 -1.80 18.08
C THR A 213 5.34 -0.77 17.55
N VAL A 214 5.13 0.48 17.93
CA VAL A 214 6.01 1.60 17.57
C VAL A 214 6.36 2.38 18.85
N ARG A 215 7.65 2.58 19.10
CA ARG A 215 8.13 3.41 20.20
C ARG A 215 8.21 4.87 19.75
N GLY A 216 7.49 5.74 20.44
CA GLY A 216 7.46 7.17 20.17
C GLY A 216 8.70 7.90 20.71
N PRO A 217 8.89 9.18 20.34
CA PRO A 217 9.96 10.03 20.87
C PRO A 217 9.79 10.36 22.37
N ASP A 218 8.60 10.08 22.92
CA ASP A 218 8.22 10.20 24.33
C ASP A 218 8.59 8.95 25.17
N ASP A 219 9.28 7.99 24.56
CA ASP A 219 9.61 6.68 25.15
C ASP A 219 8.43 5.76 25.43
N LEU A 220 7.23 6.13 24.96
CA LEU A 220 6.00 5.37 25.14
C LEU A 220 5.67 4.54 23.89
N TYR A 221 5.04 3.40 24.11
CA TYR A 221 4.62 2.48 23.05
C TYR A 221 3.22 2.85 22.53
N THR A 222 3.11 2.83 21.20
CA THR A 222 1.86 2.81 20.45
C THR A 222 1.68 1.42 19.84
N VAL A 223 0.51 0.81 20.05
CA VAL A 223 0.18 -0.52 19.57
C VAL A 223 -1.00 -0.50 18.61
N SER A 224 -0.96 -1.37 17.61
CA SER A 224 -1.99 -1.54 16.59
C SER A 224 -2.18 -3.02 16.26
N SER A 225 -3.41 -3.51 16.29
CA SER A 225 -3.74 -4.90 15.94
C SER A 225 -5.00 -4.97 15.08
N ARG A 226 -5.04 -5.93 14.16
CA ARG A 226 -6.15 -6.12 13.20
C ARG A 226 -6.78 -7.50 13.35
N VAL A 227 -8.10 -7.56 13.28
CA VAL A 227 -8.87 -8.81 13.32
C VAL A 227 -9.97 -8.83 12.26
N THR A 228 -10.25 -10.00 11.70
CA THR A 228 -11.36 -10.20 10.76
C THR A 228 -12.49 -10.94 11.47
N VAL A 229 -13.68 -10.33 11.52
CA VAL A 229 -14.83 -10.85 12.27
C VAL A 229 -16.12 -10.86 11.44
N ARG A 230 -17.12 -11.63 11.87
CA ARG A 230 -18.46 -11.67 11.26
C ARG A 230 -19.40 -10.70 11.97
N ARG A 231 -20.41 -10.21 11.26
CA ARG A 231 -21.43 -9.31 11.83
C ARG A 231 -22.30 -10.03 12.87
N GLY A 232 -22.82 -9.29 13.85
CA GLY A 232 -23.83 -9.77 14.80
C GLY A 232 -23.32 -10.10 16.21
N ASN A 233 -22.02 -9.93 16.48
CA ASN A 233 -21.43 -10.16 17.80
C ASN A 233 -20.82 -8.87 18.35
N ASN A 234 -20.59 -8.87 19.67
CA ASN A 234 -19.81 -7.86 20.35
C ASN A 234 -18.34 -8.27 20.33
N PHE A 235 -17.45 -7.29 20.19
CA PHE A 235 -16.02 -7.51 20.17
C PHE A 235 -15.34 -6.59 21.17
N ILE A 236 -14.34 -7.11 21.83
CA ILE A 236 -13.59 -6.39 22.85
C ILE A 236 -12.13 -6.36 22.41
N CYS A 237 -11.54 -5.18 22.34
CA CYS A 237 -10.10 -5.04 22.28
C CYS A 237 -9.58 -4.73 23.68
N ARG A 238 -8.73 -5.61 24.19
CA ARG A 238 -8.05 -5.48 25.48
C ARG A 238 -6.57 -5.21 25.25
N VAL A 239 -6.05 -4.16 25.85
CA VAL A 239 -4.62 -3.90 25.91
C VAL A 239 -4.18 -4.08 27.36
N GLU A 240 -3.24 -4.99 27.60
CA GLU A 240 -2.82 -5.37 28.94
C GLU A 240 -1.30 -5.30 29.13
N GLN A 241 -0.89 -4.89 30.32
CA GLN A 241 0.49 -4.95 30.79
C GLN A 241 0.58 -5.90 31.98
N LYS A 242 1.20 -7.05 31.76
CA LYS A 242 1.34 -8.12 32.77
C LYS A 242 2.14 -7.70 34.00
N ILE A 243 3.13 -6.81 33.82
CA ILE A 243 4.05 -6.43 34.89
C ILE A 243 3.36 -5.56 35.95
N ILE A 244 2.50 -4.62 35.51
CA ILE A 244 1.83 -3.67 36.41
C ILE A 244 0.32 -3.93 36.54
N ASN A 245 -0.17 -5.05 35.98
CA ASN A 245 -1.58 -5.43 35.94
C ASN A 245 -2.50 -4.29 35.48
N GLN A 246 -2.03 -3.50 34.52
CA GLN A 246 -2.79 -2.41 33.93
C GLN A 246 -3.50 -2.91 32.68
N THR A 247 -4.82 -2.73 32.64
CA THR A 247 -5.66 -3.18 31.53
C THR A 247 -6.55 -2.06 31.05
N SER A 248 -6.64 -1.88 29.74
CA SER A 248 -7.53 -0.92 29.10
C SER A 248 -8.33 -1.64 28.03
N GLU A 249 -9.66 -1.52 28.08
CA GLU A 249 -10.56 -2.25 27.20
C GLU A 249 -11.52 -1.30 26.49
N THR A 250 -11.91 -1.69 25.28
CA THR A 250 -12.93 -0.99 24.50
C THR A 250 -13.83 -2.03 23.86
N LYS A 251 -15.13 -1.81 23.97
CA LYS A 251 -16.15 -2.70 23.41
C LYS A 251 -16.73 -2.06 22.16
N ILE A 252 -16.92 -2.88 21.13
CA ILE A 252 -17.64 -2.50 19.92
C ILE A 252 -18.73 -3.52 19.65
N GLN A 253 -19.95 -3.02 19.54
CA GLN A 253 -21.08 -3.80 19.07
C GLN A 253 -21.35 -3.46 17.61
N ILE A 254 -21.46 -4.49 16.77
CA ILE A 254 -21.81 -4.34 15.36
C ILE A 254 -23.26 -4.79 15.18
N SER A 255 -24.20 -3.91 15.53
CA SER A 255 -25.64 -4.10 15.31
C SER A 255 -26.01 -3.72 13.87
N GLY A 256 -26.63 -4.64 13.12
CA GLY A 256 -27.20 -4.32 11.80
C GLY A 256 -28.67 -3.95 11.93
N THR A 257 -29.03 -2.68 11.72
CA THR A 257 -30.43 -2.27 11.51
C THR A 257 -30.68 -2.02 10.02
N ILE A 258 -31.65 -2.74 9.46
CA ILE A 258 -32.15 -2.49 8.09
C ILE A 258 -33.23 -1.40 8.19
N SER A 259 -32.86 -0.16 7.88
CA SER A 259 -33.81 0.95 7.82
C SER A 259 -34.30 1.12 6.38
N ILE A 260 -35.52 0.66 6.09
CA ILE A 260 -36.15 0.90 4.78
C ILE A 260 -36.90 2.23 4.86
N ASN A 261 -36.35 3.31 4.30
CA ASN A 261 -37.11 4.54 4.08
C ASN A 261 -37.80 4.49 2.71
N LEU A 262 -39.09 4.18 2.73
CA LEU A 262 -39.97 4.33 1.56
C LEU A 262 -40.52 5.75 1.56
N SER A 263 -39.94 6.65 0.74
CA SER A 263 -40.64 7.86 0.32
C SER A 263 -41.33 7.56 -1.01
N ILE A 264 -42.56 7.08 -0.95
CA ILE A 264 -43.43 6.99 -2.13
C ILE A 264 -43.91 8.41 -2.41
N ASN A 265 -43.37 9.06 -3.44
CA ASN A 265 -44.06 10.20 -4.03
C ASN A 265 -45.18 9.64 -4.91
N THR A 266 -46.38 9.54 -4.34
CA THR A 266 -47.59 9.37 -5.14
C THR A 266 -47.88 10.72 -5.81
N GLU A 267 -47.64 10.82 -7.11
CA GLU A 267 -48.34 11.81 -7.93
C GLU A 267 -49.83 11.43 -7.93
N LYS A 268 -50.64 12.32 -7.37
CA LYS A 268 -52.10 12.27 -7.52
C LYS A 268 -52.41 12.59 -8.98
N GLU A 269 -52.80 11.60 -9.77
CA GLU A 269 -53.53 11.89 -11.00
C GLU A 269 -54.95 12.30 -10.67
N HIS A 270 -55.31 13.43 -11.26
CA HIS A 270 -56.58 14.10 -11.12
C HIS A 270 -57.66 13.30 -11.85
N GLU A 271 -58.75 13.05 -11.15
CA GLU A 271 -59.97 12.45 -11.64
C GLU A 271 -60.64 13.38 -12.68
N THR A 272 -60.93 12.86 -13.87
CA THR A 272 -61.98 13.39 -14.75
C THR A 272 -62.77 12.25 -15.35
N ARG A 273 -63.98 12.10 -14.84
CA ARG A 273 -65.05 11.24 -15.35
C ARG A 273 -65.87 12.02 -16.37
N SER A 274 -66.11 11.46 -17.56
CA SER A 274 -67.46 11.47 -18.15
C SER A 274 -67.61 10.41 -19.26
N THR A 275 -68.85 9.94 -19.34
CA THR A 275 -69.48 8.77 -19.97
C THR A 275 -69.59 8.83 -21.49
N TYR A 276 -69.66 7.66 -22.16
CA TYR A 276 -70.73 7.29 -23.11
C TYR A 276 -70.79 5.75 -23.31
N LEU A 277 -72.00 5.24 -23.53
CA LEU A 277 -72.46 3.85 -23.39
C LEU A 277 -72.72 3.17 -24.76
N GLN A 278 -72.77 1.81 -24.73
CA GLN A 278 -73.40 0.86 -25.69
C GLN A 278 -72.63 0.52 -27.00
N ASN A 279 -72.60 -0.70 -27.58
CA ASN A 279 -73.23 -2.01 -27.33
C ASN A 279 -72.45 -3.14 -28.07
N VAL A 280 -72.29 -4.29 -27.41
CA VAL A 280 -72.52 -5.71 -27.82
C VAL A 280 -71.93 -6.32 -29.13
N SER A 281 -71.15 -7.39 -28.88
CA SER A 281 -70.90 -8.68 -29.58
C SER A 281 -70.77 -8.80 -31.12
N ASP A 282 -69.57 -9.15 -31.58
CA ASP A 282 -69.24 -10.48 -32.15
C ASP A 282 -67.80 -10.49 -32.72
N CYS A 283 -66.88 -11.27 -32.10
CA CYS A 283 -65.71 -11.94 -32.73
C CYS A 283 -64.82 -12.60 -31.64
N SER A 284 -65.29 -13.67 -30.98
CA SER A 284 -64.62 -14.21 -29.78
C SER A 284 -63.62 -15.36 -30.01
N THR A 285 -63.17 -15.62 -31.24
CA THR A 285 -62.22 -16.74 -31.48
C THR A 285 -61.01 -16.36 -32.33
N SER A 286 -61.12 -15.42 -33.27
CA SER A 286 -59.96 -14.94 -34.05
C SER A 286 -59.08 -13.97 -33.24
N CYS A 287 -59.71 -13.06 -32.48
CA CYS A 287 -59.02 -12.09 -31.63
C CYS A 287 -58.28 -12.75 -30.45
N TYR A 288 -58.76 -13.92 -29.99
CA TYR A 288 -58.14 -14.68 -28.89
C TYR A 288 -56.80 -15.29 -29.32
N TYR A 289 -56.72 -15.88 -30.53
CA TYR A 289 -55.46 -16.40 -31.06
C TYR A 289 -54.48 -15.30 -31.48
N SER A 290 -54.95 -14.16 -32.00
CA SER A 290 -54.07 -13.01 -32.31
C SER A 290 -53.53 -12.32 -31.05
N LEU A 291 -54.30 -12.22 -29.95
CA LEU A 291 -53.81 -11.68 -28.68
C LEU A 291 -52.81 -12.63 -28.01
N ILE A 292 -53.04 -13.95 -28.07
CA ILE A 292 -52.11 -14.96 -27.54
C ILE A 292 -50.83 -15.02 -28.36
N PHE A 293 -50.88 -14.99 -29.70
CA PHE A 293 -49.67 -15.05 -30.54
C PHE A 293 -48.83 -13.78 -30.42
N ASN A 294 -49.44 -12.59 -30.38
CA ASN A 294 -48.73 -11.34 -30.12
C ASN A 294 -48.19 -11.27 -28.69
N GLY A 295 -48.93 -11.78 -27.71
CA GLY A 295 -48.50 -11.86 -26.31
C GLY A 295 -47.31 -12.81 -26.11
N VAL A 296 -47.33 -14.00 -26.73
CA VAL A 296 -46.22 -14.97 -26.69
C VAL A 296 -45.00 -14.43 -27.43
N THR A 297 -45.20 -13.77 -28.59
CA THR A 297 -44.10 -13.14 -29.34
C THR A 297 -43.47 -12.00 -28.54
N ALA A 298 -44.28 -11.12 -27.94
CA ALA A 298 -43.80 -10.05 -27.07
C ALA A 298 -43.07 -10.60 -25.83
N PHE A 299 -43.59 -11.66 -25.21
CA PHE A 299 -42.95 -12.32 -24.07
C PHE A 299 -41.59 -12.91 -24.45
N LEU A 300 -41.49 -13.62 -25.58
CA LEU A 300 -40.23 -14.15 -26.08
C LEU A 300 -39.23 -13.05 -26.42
N CYS A 301 -39.67 -11.92 -27.00
CA CYS A 301 -38.82 -10.75 -27.23
C CYS A 301 -38.29 -10.14 -25.93
N VAL A 302 -39.14 -10.00 -24.90
CA VAL A 302 -38.73 -9.51 -23.58
C VAL A 302 -37.71 -10.44 -22.91
N VAL A 303 -37.92 -11.76 -23.00
CA VAL A 303 -36.97 -12.76 -22.48
C VAL A 303 -35.65 -12.71 -23.24
N CYS A 304 -35.66 -12.60 -24.58
CA CYS A 304 -34.46 -12.44 -25.39
C CYS A 304 -33.70 -11.15 -25.07
N LEU A 305 -34.40 -10.00 -24.94
CA LEU A 305 -33.79 -8.74 -24.54
C LEU A 305 -33.21 -8.83 -23.12
N GLY A 306 -33.91 -9.46 -22.18
CA GLY A 306 -33.41 -9.73 -20.84
C GLY A 306 -32.15 -10.60 -20.82
N CYS A 307 -32.11 -11.66 -21.63
CA CYS A 307 -30.93 -12.52 -21.79
C CYS A 307 -29.75 -11.76 -22.41
N VAL A 308 -29.98 -10.94 -23.44
CA VAL A 308 -28.93 -10.10 -24.05
C VAL A 308 -28.39 -9.09 -23.04
N LEU A 309 -29.26 -8.36 -22.33
CA LEU A 309 -28.85 -7.42 -21.29
C LEU A 309 -28.08 -8.10 -20.15
N PHE A 310 -28.48 -9.30 -19.75
CA PHE A 310 -27.77 -10.09 -18.72
C PHE A 310 -26.37 -10.52 -19.18
N VAL A 311 -26.24 -11.01 -20.42
CA VAL A 311 -24.94 -11.40 -21.01
C VAL A 311 -24.03 -10.18 -21.19
N CYS A 312 -24.56 -9.06 -21.70
CA CYS A 312 -23.83 -7.80 -21.85
C CYS A 312 -23.36 -7.24 -20.51
N LYS A 313 -24.23 -7.23 -19.49
CA LYS A 313 -23.87 -6.77 -18.13
C LYS A 313 -22.81 -7.66 -17.48
N LYS A 314 -22.90 -8.99 -17.64
CA LYS A 314 -21.88 -9.94 -17.16
C LYS A 314 -20.53 -9.73 -17.85
N SER A 315 -20.52 -9.44 -19.16
CA SER A 315 -19.31 -9.15 -19.93
C SER A 315 -18.66 -7.84 -19.49
N SER A 316 -19.44 -6.77 -19.28
CA SER A 316 -18.94 -5.48 -18.78
C SER A 316 -18.30 -5.61 -17.39
N ILE A 317 -18.95 -6.30 -16.47
CA ILE A 317 -18.43 -6.52 -15.10
C ILE A 317 -17.10 -7.30 -15.15
N LEU A 318 -16.97 -8.29 -16.04
CA LEU A 318 -15.74 -9.06 -16.20
C LEU A 318 -14.60 -8.19 -16.74
N LEU A 319 -14.88 -7.32 -17.71
CA LEU A 319 -13.91 -6.36 -18.25
C LEU A 319 -13.44 -5.36 -17.19
N ASP A 320 -14.34 -4.86 -16.35
CA ASP A 320 -14.01 -3.94 -15.26
C ASP A 320 -13.11 -4.61 -14.23
N ILE A 321 -13.42 -5.84 -13.81
CA ILE A 321 -12.61 -6.64 -12.88
C ILE A 321 -11.22 -6.94 -13.47
N CYS A 322 -11.14 -7.34 -14.74
CA CYS A 322 -9.87 -7.58 -15.43
C CYS A 322 -9.03 -6.29 -15.53
N SER A 323 -9.68 -5.15 -15.79
CA SER A 323 -9.00 -3.85 -15.86
C SER A 323 -8.45 -3.41 -14.49
N ALA A 324 -9.22 -3.62 -13.42
CA ALA A 324 -8.80 -3.31 -12.05
C ALA A 324 -7.64 -4.20 -11.60
N ARG A 325 -7.72 -5.51 -11.87
CA ARG A 325 -6.65 -6.47 -11.57
C ARG A 325 -5.36 -6.16 -12.33
N ARG A 326 -5.46 -5.70 -13.59
CA ARG A 326 -4.29 -5.26 -14.36
C ARG A 326 -3.62 -4.04 -13.73
N LYS A 327 -4.40 -3.03 -13.32
CA LYS A 327 -3.86 -1.84 -12.63
C LYS A 327 -3.15 -2.22 -11.33
N ASP A 328 -3.74 -3.12 -10.54
CA ASP A 328 -3.14 -3.63 -9.31
C ASP A 328 -1.81 -4.38 -9.55
N LEU A 329 -1.78 -5.27 -10.55
CA LEU A 329 -0.55 -6.00 -10.93
C LEU A 329 0.55 -5.06 -11.45
N VAL A 330 0.22 -4.03 -12.22
CA VAL A 330 1.18 -3.01 -12.68
C VAL A 330 1.71 -2.19 -11.51
N GLN A 331 0.84 -1.79 -10.58
CA GLN A 331 1.26 -1.08 -9.37
C GLN A 331 2.17 -1.95 -8.49
N LYS A 332 1.85 -3.24 -8.35
CA LYS A 332 2.68 -4.17 -7.58
C LYS A 332 4.05 -4.42 -8.23
N GLU A 333 4.10 -4.59 -9.55
CA GLU A 333 5.37 -4.73 -10.27
C GLU A 333 6.26 -3.49 -10.09
N THR A 334 5.72 -2.29 -10.30
CA THR A 334 6.49 -1.04 -10.14
C THR A 334 7.01 -0.87 -8.71
N GLN A 335 6.22 -1.27 -7.70
CA GLN A 335 6.67 -1.28 -6.31
C GLN A 335 7.81 -2.29 -6.07
N LEU A 336 7.69 -3.51 -6.60
CA LEU A 336 8.73 -4.53 -6.48
C LEU A 336 10.01 -4.16 -7.24
N GLN A 337 9.90 -3.55 -8.43
CA GLN A 337 11.04 -3.05 -9.19
C GLN A 337 11.80 -1.97 -8.41
N LYS A 338 11.08 -0.99 -7.84
CA LYS A 338 11.69 0.04 -6.99
C LYS A 338 12.37 -0.56 -5.74
N GLN A 339 11.79 -1.60 -5.16
CA GLN A 339 12.40 -2.31 -4.04
C GLN A 339 13.64 -3.10 -4.47
N SER A 340 13.61 -3.73 -5.64
CA SER A 340 14.74 -4.46 -6.22
C SER A 340 15.91 -3.52 -6.53
N GLU A 341 15.65 -2.36 -7.13
CA GLU A 341 16.66 -1.33 -7.40
C GLU A 341 17.33 -0.84 -6.12
N LYS A 342 16.54 -0.52 -5.08
CA LYS A 342 17.07 -0.11 -3.77
C LYS A 342 17.96 -1.17 -3.14
N MET A 343 17.56 -2.44 -3.23
CA MET A 343 18.34 -3.57 -2.72
C MET A 343 19.63 -3.78 -3.51
N LYS A 344 19.61 -3.56 -4.83
CA LYS A 344 20.78 -3.62 -5.69
C LYS A 344 21.79 -2.52 -5.38
N GLU A 345 21.32 -1.30 -5.10
CA GLU A 345 22.16 -0.20 -4.61
C GLU A 345 22.82 -0.55 -3.27
N GLU A 346 22.05 -1.09 -2.32
CA GLU A 346 22.59 -1.51 -1.03
C GLU A 346 23.64 -2.63 -1.18
N GLN A 347 23.38 -3.61 -2.06
CA GLN A 347 24.33 -4.68 -2.36
C GLN A 347 25.64 -4.16 -2.97
N ASP A 348 25.56 -3.18 -3.85
CA ASP A 348 26.73 -2.53 -4.46
C ASP A 348 27.57 -1.79 -3.41
N VAL A 349 26.94 -1.07 -2.47
CA VAL A 349 27.62 -0.41 -1.35
C VAL A 349 28.41 -1.42 -0.52
N TRP A 350 27.80 -2.55 -0.12
CA TRP A 350 28.50 -3.57 0.66
C TRP A 350 29.60 -4.27 -0.14
N THR A 351 29.38 -4.52 -1.43
CA THR A 351 30.39 -5.15 -2.29
C THR A 351 31.62 -4.25 -2.44
N LYS A 352 31.42 -2.95 -2.64
CA LYS A 352 32.50 -1.95 -2.71
C LYS A 352 33.23 -1.76 -1.38
N ALA A 353 32.53 -1.89 -0.25
CA ALA A 353 33.13 -1.75 1.07
C ALA A 353 33.93 -2.99 1.51
N ILE A 354 33.58 -4.19 1.04
CA ILE A 354 34.25 -5.44 1.42
C ILE A 354 35.65 -5.54 0.82
N ALA A 355 35.86 -5.19 -0.46
CA ALA A 355 37.15 -5.36 -1.11
C ALA A 355 38.32 -4.63 -0.39
N PRO A 356 38.20 -3.35 0.01
CA PRO A 356 39.25 -2.67 0.78
C PRO A 356 39.49 -3.31 2.15
N MET A 357 38.44 -3.82 2.79
CA MET A 357 38.57 -4.49 4.09
C MET A 357 39.26 -5.86 3.98
N GLU A 358 39.04 -6.60 2.89
CA GLU A 358 39.77 -7.83 2.58
C GLU A 358 41.27 -7.56 2.37
N GLU A 359 41.61 -6.51 1.63
CA GLU A 359 43.01 -6.10 1.43
C GLU A 359 43.67 -5.71 2.76
N LEU A 360 42.99 -4.93 3.59
CA LEU A 360 43.49 -4.53 4.91
C LEU A 360 43.69 -5.73 5.84
N THR A 361 42.75 -6.68 5.85
CA THR A 361 42.85 -7.91 6.64
C THR A 361 43.99 -8.80 6.14
N GLY A 362 44.15 -8.92 4.82
CA GLY A 362 45.27 -9.63 4.19
C GLY A 362 46.62 -9.00 4.54
N GLY A 363 46.71 -7.68 4.53
CA GLY A 363 47.90 -6.92 4.94
C GLY A 363 48.28 -7.18 6.40
N LEU A 364 47.32 -7.12 7.33
CA LEU A 364 47.54 -7.43 8.74
C LEU A 364 48.03 -8.87 8.96
N LYS A 365 47.46 -9.82 8.23
CA LYS A 365 47.87 -11.23 8.28
C LYS A 365 49.32 -11.42 7.80
N ASN A 366 49.71 -10.74 6.73
CA ASN A 366 51.08 -10.77 6.23
C ASN A 366 52.07 -10.12 7.19
N GLN A 367 51.73 -8.94 7.74
CA GLN A 367 52.55 -8.25 8.76
C GLN A 367 52.77 -9.12 9.99
N ARG A 368 51.74 -9.85 10.41
CA ARG A 368 51.84 -10.78 11.53
C ARG A 368 52.76 -11.95 11.23
N GLN A 369 52.63 -12.53 10.04
CA GLN A 369 53.49 -13.65 9.64
C GLN A 369 54.97 -13.22 9.59
N GLU A 370 55.24 -12.03 9.06
CA GLU A 370 56.58 -11.44 9.06
C GLU A 370 57.12 -11.26 10.49
N LEU A 371 56.29 -10.74 11.39
CA LEU A 371 56.67 -10.53 12.79
C LEU A 371 57.00 -11.85 13.51
N ARG A 372 56.27 -12.92 13.20
CA ARG A 372 56.54 -14.26 13.75
C ARG A 372 57.86 -14.83 13.25
N LEU A 373 58.22 -14.61 11.98
CA LEU A 373 59.52 -15.02 11.45
C LEU A 373 60.67 -14.29 12.16
N GLN A 374 60.51 -12.99 12.44
CA GLN A 374 61.48 -12.22 13.24
C GLN A 374 61.59 -12.74 14.67
N LEU A 375 60.46 -13.14 15.28
CA LEU A 375 60.46 -13.72 16.61
C LEU A 375 61.21 -15.06 16.64
N GLU A 376 60.97 -15.94 15.67
CA GLU A 376 61.69 -17.22 15.51
C GLU A 376 63.20 -17.01 15.29
N GLU A 377 63.60 -15.96 14.58
CA GLU A 377 65.00 -15.59 14.41
C GLU A 377 65.65 -15.16 15.72
N VAL A 378 65.02 -14.26 16.47
CA VAL A 378 65.53 -13.81 17.78
C VAL A 378 65.61 -14.98 18.78
N GLU A 379 64.63 -15.89 18.76
CA GLU A 379 64.66 -17.08 19.62
C GLU A 379 65.82 -18.03 19.29
N ARG A 380 66.16 -18.16 18.00
CA ARG A 380 67.31 -18.94 17.55
C ARG A 380 68.62 -18.30 18.02
N ASP A 381 68.77 -16.99 17.85
CA ASP A 381 69.94 -16.24 18.27
C ASP A 381 70.12 -16.27 19.80
N MET A 382 69.01 -16.20 20.54
CA MET A 382 69.01 -16.38 22.00
C MET A 382 69.51 -17.77 22.40
N LYS A 383 69.09 -18.81 21.69
CA LYS A 383 69.54 -20.18 21.95
C LYS A 383 71.02 -20.35 21.68
N GLU A 384 71.51 -19.84 20.54
CA GLU A 384 72.94 -19.88 20.20
C GLU A 384 73.78 -19.08 21.21
N ASN A 385 73.32 -17.88 21.60
CA ASN A 385 74.00 -17.08 22.61
C ASN A 385 74.04 -17.79 23.97
N ARG A 386 72.97 -18.49 24.35
CA ARG A 386 72.93 -19.31 25.59
C ARG A 386 73.94 -20.46 25.55
N GLU A 387 74.05 -21.16 24.43
CA GLU A 387 75.04 -22.24 24.24
C GLU A 387 76.48 -21.70 24.32
N LYS A 388 76.75 -20.53 23.72
CA LYS A 388 78.03 -19.83 23.84
C LYS A 388 78.37 -19.43 25.27
N VAL A 389 77.40 -18.89 26.02
CA VAL A 389 77.58 -18.55 27.44
C VAL A 389 77.95 -19.80 28.24
N GLN A 390 77.27 -20.93 28.01
CA GLN A 390 77.57 -22.20 28.69
C GLN A 390 78.98 -22.71 28.36
N SER A 391 79.41 -22.63 27.09
CA SER A 391 80.77 -23.01 26.68
C SER A 391 81.84 -22.17 27.39
N VAL A 392 81.69 -20.85 27.39
CA VAL A 392 82.63 -19.94 28.06
C VAL A 392 82.63 -20.17 29.57
N GLU A 393 81.48 -20.48 30.18
CA GLU A 393 81.41 -20.86 31.60
C GLU A 393 82.20 -22.13 31.92
N THR A 394 82.14 -23.15 31.05
CA THR A 394 82.95 -24.36 31.21
C THR A 394 84.44 -24.07 31.05
N GLU A 395 84.83 -23.24 30.07
CA GLU A 395 86.24 -22.83 29.87
C GLU A 395 86.78 -22.04 31.06
N ILE A 396 85.99 -21.14 31.66
CA ILE A 396 86.37 -20.41 32.89
C ILE A 396 86.66 -21.37 34.04
N ALA A 397 85.88 -22.44 34.18
CA ALA A 397 86.03 -23.44 35.24
C ALA A 397 87.31 -24.27 35.10
N GLU A 398 87.81 -24.44 33.87
CA GLU A 398 88.99 -25.26 33.53
C GLU A 398 90.29 -24.43 33.33
N SER A 399 90.19 -23.10 33.23
CA SER A 399 91.33 -22.22 32.88
C SER A 399 92.27 -21.84 34.04
N ASP A 400 93.57 -21.69 33.73
CA ASP A 400 94.59 -21.11 34.61
C ASP A 400 94.42 -19.58 34.78
N THR A 401 95.02 -19.01 35.83
CA THR A 401 94.76 -17.61 36.28
C THR A 401 94.98 -16.51 35.23
N ASP A 402 95.87 -16.70 34.25
CA ASP A 402 96.22 -15.67 33.24
C ASP A 402 95.23 -15.64 32.05
N SER A 403 94.65 -16.80 31.67
CA SER A 403 93.66 -16.89 30.57
C SER A 403 92.24 -16.56 31.04
N ARG A 404 91.97 -16.70 32.33
CA ARG A 404 90.63 -16.58 32.93
C ARG A 404 90.02 -15.18 32.81
N GLU A 405 90.84 -14.13 32.84
CA GLU A 405 90.38 -12.75 32.73
C GLU A 405 89.76 -12.46 31.35
N GLY A 406 90.34 -13.01 30.28
CA GLY A 406 89.81 -12.89 28.92
C GLY A 406 88.43 -13.54 28.77
N HIS A 407 88.27 -14.77 29.29
CA HIS A 407 86.99 -15.48 29.26
C HIS A 407 85.91 -14.80 30.12
N LEU A 408 86.28 -14.17 31.24
CA LEU A 408 85.37 -13.35 32.06
C LEU A 408 84.82 -12.15 31.29
N GLN A 409 85.68 -11.44 30.55
CA GLN A 409 85.27 -10.33 29.71
C GLN A 409 84.35 -10.78 28.57
N GLU A 410 84.66 -11.90 27.92
CA GLU A 410 83.82 -12.48 26.87
C GLU A 410 82.43 -12.88 27.42
N LYS A 411 82.38 -13.55 28.58
CA LYS A 411 81.13 -13.88 29.26
C LYS A 411 80.28 -12.64 29.54
N GLN A 412 80.89 -11.55 30.03
CA GLN A 412 80.16 -10.31 30.29
C GLN A 412 79.57 -9.72 29.00
N ASN A 413 80.31 -9.78 27.88
CA ASN A 413 79.81 -9.33 26.59
C ASN A 413 78.62 -10.19 26.12
N LEU A 414 78.70 -11.52 26.24
CA LEU A 414 77.61 -12.43 25.87
C LEU A 414 76.36 -12.24 26.75
N LEU A 415 76.53 -11.98 28.05
CA LEU A 415 75.42 -11.64 28.95
C LEU A 415 74.75 -10.31 28.59
N ASN A 416 75.54 -9.31 28.17
CA ASN A 416 74.97 -8.05 27.67
C ASN A 416 74.14 -8.27 26.39
N VAL A 417 74.64 -9.09 25.46
CA VAL A 417 73.90 -9.49 24.25
C VAL A 417 72.62 -10.23 24.62
N GLN A 418 72.67 -11.14 25.59
CA GLN A 418 71.50 -11.87 26.08
C GLN A 418 70.39 -10.91 26.56
N GLY A 419 70.75 -9.91 27.38
CA GLY A 419 69.79 -8.92 27.88
C GLY A 419 69.19 -8.03 26.78
N ILE A 420 69.92 -7.78 25.68
CA ILE A 420 69.41 -7.07 24.51
C ILE A 420 68.40 -7.94 23.75
N LEU A 421 68.73 -9.20 23.51
CA LEU A 421 67.86 -10.15 22.81
C LEU A 421 66.56 -10.41 23.59
N GLU A 422 66.63 -10.60 24.91
CA GLU A 422 65.45 -10.80 25.77
C GLU A 422 64.49 -9.59 25.71
N LYS A 423 65.02 -8.36 25.79
CA LYS A 423 64.22 -7.13 25.62
C LYS A 423 63.65 -6.99 24.21
N GLY A 424 64.38 -7.42 23.19
CA GLY A 424 63.93 -7.45 21.81
C GLY A 424 62.75 -8.40 21.62
N LYS A 425 62.89 -9.63 22.15
CA LYS A 425 61.86 -10.66 22.16
C LYS A 425 60.57 -10.17 22.84
N GLU A 426 60.65 -9.61 24.04
CA GLU A 426 59.48 -9.09 24.76
C GLU A 426 58.72 -8.03 23.95
N LYS A 427 59.45 -7.15 23.25
CA LYS A 427 58.84 -6.13 22.36
C LYS A 427 58.13 -6.77 21.17
N LEU A 428 58.73 -7.78 20.54
CA LEU A 428 58.14 -8.49 19.40
C LEU A 428 56.89 -9.28 19.82
N GLU A 429 56.92 -9.98 20.96
CA GLU A 429 55.76 -10.69 21.51
C GLU A 429 54.60 -9.76 21.81
N LYS A 430 54.88 -8.60 22.42
CA LYS A 430 53.86 -7.56 22.67
C LYS A 430 53.28 -7.01 21.37
N LEU A 431 54.10 -6.86 20.33
CA LEU A 431 53.65 -6.43 19.01
C LEU A 431 52.78 -7.51 18.34
N ASP A 432 53.11 -8.80 18.44
CA ASP A 432 52.28 -9.89 17.87
C ASP A 432 50.92 -9.95 18.55
N LEU A 433 50.86 -9.80 19.88
CA LEU A 433 49.60 -9.75 20.61
C LEU A 433 48.72 -8.56 20.15
N ASN A 434 49.33 -7.40 19.90
CA ASN A 434 48.60 -6.24 19.41
C ASN A 434 48.05 -6.47 17.98
N VAL A 435 48.85 -7.06 17.10
CA VAL A 435 48.44 -7.37 15.72
C VAL A 435 47.35 -8.45 15.71
N GLU A 436 47.46 -9.49 16.53
CA GLU A 436 46.39 -10.50 16.73
C GLU A 436 45.07 -9.84 17.12
N LYS A 437 45.09 -8.93 18.11
CA LYS A 437 43.89 -8.26 18.58
C LYS A 437 43.25 -7.38 17.48
N LEU A 438 44.07 -6.69 16.69
CA LEU A 438 43.62 -5.94 15.52
C LEU A 438 43.02 -6.86 14.44
N MET A 439 43.68 -7.99 14.17
CA MET A 439 43.23 -8.99 13.20
C MET A 439 41.88 -9.58 13.59
N GLN A 440 41.68 -9.99 14.85
CA GLN A 440 40.39 -10.49 15.35
C GLN A 440 39.27 -9.45 15.21
N THR A 441 39.60 -8.17 15.47
CA THR A 441 38.65 -7.07 15.31
C THR A 441 38.26 -6.89 13.83
N ALA A 442 39.24 -6.92 12.92
CA ALA A 442 39.01 -6.80 11.48
C ALA A 442 38.19 -7.98 10.94
N GLU A 443 38.52 -9.21 11.35
CA GLU A 443 37.79 -10.43 10.98
C GLU A 443 36.33 -10.40 11.47
N GLY A 444 36.08 -9.90 12.69
CA GLY A 444 34.73 -9.74 13.23
C GLY A 444 33.90 -8.70 12.44
N ILE A 445 34.50 -7.57 12.07
CA ILE A 445 33.86 -6.56 11.21
C ILE A 445 33.57 -7.17 9.83
N MET A 446 34.53 -7.87 9.25
CA MET A 446 34.40 -8.56 7.96
C MET A 446 33.27 -9.60 7.96
N ALA A 447 33.16 -10.42 9.00
CA ALA A 447 32.07 -11.37 9.17
C ALA A 447 30.69 -10.68 9.23
N THR A 448 30.63 -9.52 9.88
CA THR A 448 29.39 -8.72 9.97
C THR A 448 29.01 -8.12 8.61
N MET A 449 29.99 -7.59 7.86
CA MET A 449 29.77 -7.01 6.53
C MET A 449 29.33 -8.06 5.51
N THR A 450 30.04 -9.20 5.46
CA THR A 450 29.69 -10.33 4.59
C THR A 450 28.33 -10.92 4.95
N GLY A 451 28.02 -11.06 6.25
CA GLY A 451 26.71 -11.49 6.72
C GLY A 451 25.56 -10.55 6.32
N ARG A 452 25.77 -9.22 6.37
CA ARG A 452 24.78 -8.24 5.89
C ARG A 452 24.60 -8.33 4.37
N ARG A 453 25.70 -8.41 3.60
CA ARG A 453 25.67 -8.60 2.15
C ARG A 453 24.87 -9.85 1.76
N GLN A 454 25.06 -10.96 2.46
CA GLN A 454 24.29 -12.19 2.18
C GLN A 454 22.80 -12.02 2.45
N LYS A 455 22.42 -11.32 3.53
CA LYS A 455 21.00 -11.03 3.82
C LYS A 455 20.36 -10.17 2.73
N VAL A 456 21.08 -9.15 2.24
CA VAL A 456 20.64 -8.29 1.14
C VAL A 456 20.46 -9.12 -0.13
N GLN A 457 21.43 -9.96 -0.47
CA GLN A 457 21.35 -10.86 -1.62
C GLN A 457 20.15 -11.81 -1.55
N ASN A 458 19.96 -12.52 -0.42
CA ASN A 458 18.83 -13.43 -0.25
C ASN A 458 17.48 -12.71 -0.38
N SER A 459 17.40 -11.49 0.16
CA SER A 459 16.18 -10.67 0.07
C SER A 459 15.93 -10.21 -1.38
N MET A 460 16.99 -9.91 -2.14
CA MET A 460 16.90 -9.57 -3.57
C MET A 460 16.39 -10.76 -4.39
N GLU A 461 16.85 -11.98 -4.11
CA GLU A 461 16.36 -13.21 -4.76
C GLU A 461 14.86 -13.42 -4.52
N VAL A 462 14.37 -13.18 -3.30
CA VAL A 462 12.93 -13.24 -2.98
C VAL A 462 12.13 -12.22 -3.77
N ILE A 463 12.62 -10.98 -3.90
CA ILE A 463 11.96 -9.93 -4.67
C ILE A 463 11.91 -10.32 -6.16
N ASN A 464 13.00 -10.85 -6.70
CA ASN A 464 13.04 -11.28 -8.10
C ASN A 464 12.05 -12.43 -8.37
N MET A 465 11.94 -13.42 -7.47
CA MET A 465 10.91 -14.46 -7.59
C MET A 465 9.49 -13.88 -7.56
N GLN A 466 9.23 -12.89 -6.71
CA GLN A 466 7.93 -12.21 -6.67
C GLN A 466 7.66 -11.41 -7.94
N LEU A 467 8.69 -10.84 -8.55
CA LEU A 467 8.58 -10.11 -9.81
C LEU A 467 8.21 -11.06 -10.95
N GLU A 468 8.89 -12.20 -11.07
CA GLU A 468 8.58 -13.25 -12.06
C GLU A 468 7.14 -13.76 -11.92
N GLU A 469 6.66 -13.96 -10.68
CA GLU A 469 5.28 -14.37 -10.41
C GLU A 469 4.27 -13.30 -10.86
N VAL A 470 4.54 -12.02 -10.61
CA VAL A 470 3.67 -10.91 -11.02
C VAL A 470 3.65 -10.73 -12.53
N GLU A 471 4.80 -10.90 -13.21
CA GLU A 471 4.91 -10.89 -14.66
C GLU A 471 4.08 -12.03 -15.28
N SER A 472 4.18 -13.26 -14.75
CA SER A 472 3.38 -14.40 -15.18
C SER A 472 1.86 -14.16 -15.02
N GLN A 473 1.45 -13.57 -13.90
CA GLN A 473 0.04 -13.22 -13.65
C GLN A 473 -0.46 -12.12 -14.59
N ARG A 474 0.40 -11.20 -15.02
CA ARG A 474 0.06 -10.19 -16.01
C ARG A 474 -0.17 -10.81 -17.39
N ASP A 475 0.74 -11.69 -17.83
CA ASP A 475 0.67 -12.30 -19.15
C ASP A 475 -0.59 -13.16 -19.31
N THR A 476 -0.97 -13.88 -18.26
CA THR A 476 -2.23 -14.64 -18.22
C THR A 476 -3.49 -13.75 -18.29
N VAL A 477 -3.46 -12.55 -17.72
CA VAL A 477 -4.54 -11.54 -17.84
C VAL A 477 -4.57 -10.91 -19.23
N HIS A 478 -3.44 -10.83 -19.94
CA HIS A 478 -3.38 -10.39 -21.33
C HIS A 478 -3.99 -11.41 -22.30
N LEU A 479 -3.74 -12.72 -22.09
CA LEU A 479 -4.28 -13.81 -22.90
C LEU A 479 -5.81 -13.96 -22.84
N HIS A 480 -6.47 -13.53 -21.76
CA HIS A 480 -7.94 -13.58 -21.64
C HIS A 480 -8.67 -12.46 -22.44
N LYS A 481 -7.93 -11.61 -23.17
CA LYS A 481 -8.45 -10.50 -23.97
C LYS A 481 -8.60 -10.85 -25.46
N GLU A 482 -7.90 -11.88 -25.95
CA GLU A 482 -8.02 -12.43 -27.32
C GLU A 482 -9.05 -13.56 -27.37
#